data_AF-A0A7G1IKS3-F1
#
_entry.id   AF-A0A7G1IKS3-F1
#
_cell.length_a   1.000
_cell.length_b   1.000
_cell.length_c   1.000
_cell.angle_alpha   90.00
_cell.angle_beta   90.00
_cell.angle_gamma   90.00
#
_symmetry.space_group_name_H-M   'P 1'
#
loop_
_entity.id
_entity.type
_entity.pdbx_description
1 polymer ?
#
loop_
_entity_poly.entity_id
_entity_poly.type
_entity_poly.pdbx_seq_one_letter_code
_entity_poly.pdbx_strand_id
1 'polypeptide(L)'
;MPEGSAGIERLLVAYLKLAGKTAQDTAFDGRSDYDGFTLAGIPSGGLFAGAEVKKTDEQAKLWGGTANEPLIPTITKRGTP
;
A
#
# COMPACT_ATOMS: atom_id res chain seq x y z
N MET A 1 -9.34 -1.67 13.71
CA MET A 1 -9.08 -2.75 12.75
C MET A 1 -9.79 -4.01 13.26
N PRO A 2 -10.67 -4.65 12.46
CA PRO A 2 -11.40 -5.85 12.87
C PRO A 2 -10.48 -7.03 13.22
N GLU A 3 -10.95 -7.94 14.07
CA GLU A 3 -10.28 -9.22 14.34
C GLU A 3 -10.08 -10.00 13.03
N GLY A 4 -8.99 -10.75 12.88
CA GLY A 4 -8.68 -11.49 11.65
C GLY A 4 -7.95 -10.69 10.56
N SER A 5 -8.02 -9.36 10.54
CA SER A 5 -7.25 -8.52 9.59
C SER A 5 -5.74 -8.76 9.70
N ALA A 6 -5.21 -8.94 10.91
CA ALA A 6 -3.80 -9.27 11.12
C ALA A 6 -3.39 -10.60 10.47
N GLY A 7 -4.33 -11.54 10.30
CA GLY A 7 -4.09 -12.78 9.56
C GLY A 7 -3.88 -12.54 8.07
N ILE A 8 -4.68 -11.66 7.48
CA ILE A 8 -4.58 -11.25 6.07
C ILE A 8 -3.25 -10.53 5.84
N GLU A 9 -2.88 -9.61 6.73
CA GLU A 9 -1.59 -8.92 6.68
C GLU A 9 -0.42 -9.90 6.69
N ARG A 10 -0.37 -10.83 7.66
CA ARG A 10 0.70 -11.84 7.74
C ARG A 10 0.81 -12.67 6.46
N LEU A 11 -0.32 -13.05 5.86
CA LEU A 11 -0.36 -13.80 4.60
C LEU A 11 0.29 -12.98 3.46
N LEU A 12 -0.10 -11.72 3.31
CA LEU A 12 0.41 -10.85 2.25
C LEU A 12 1.90 -10.51 2.44
N VAL A 13 2.32 -10.24 3.68
CA VAL A 13 3.73 -10.00 4.03
C VAL A 13 4.57 -11.25 3.73
N ALA A 14 4.09 -12.43 4.10
CA ALA A 14 4.78 -13.69 3.79
C ALA A 14 4.90 -13.90 2.27
N TYR A 15 3.84 -13.62 1.51
CA TYR A 15 3.86 -13.70 0.06
C TYR A 15 4.89 -12.74 -0.58
N LEU A 16 4.90 -11.47 -0.18
CA LEU A 16 5.87 -10.50 -0.68
C LEU A 16 7.31 -10.91 -0.36
N LYS A 17 7.54 -11.43 0.84
CA LYS A 17 8.85 -11.97 1.24
C LYS A 17 9.29 -13.13 0.34
N LEU A 18 8.39 -14.06 0.02
CA LEU A 18 8.67 -15.15 -0.93
C LEU A 18 9.00 -14.61 -2.33
N ALA A 19 8.38 -13.51 -2.74
CA ALA A 19 8.69 -12.82 -3.99
C ALA A 19 9.95 -11.92 -3.94
N GLY A 20 10.71 -11.94 -2.84
CA GLY A 20 11.91 -11.13 -2.66
C GLY A 20 11.62 -9.63 -2.51
N LYS A 21 10.42 -9.26 -2.05
CA LYS A 21 10.00 -7.88 -1.83
C LYS A 21 9.85 -7.60 -0.34
N THR A 22 10.48 -6.53 0.14
CA THR A 22 10.30 -6.04 1.52
C THR A 22 8.96 -5.33 1.62
N ALA A 23 8.05 -5.83 2.46
CA ALA A 23 6.79 -5.14 2.75
C ALA A 23 7.03 -3.94 3.69
N GLN A 24 6.16 -2.93 3.59
CA GLN A 24 6.02 -1.84 4.55
C GLN A 24 4.54 -1.64 4.87
N ASP A 25 4.25 -1.30 6.12
CA ASP A 25 2.87 -1.12 6.58
C ASP A 25 2.24 0.13 5.97
N THR A 26 0.95 0.06 5.69
CA THR A 26 0.12 1.21 5.30
C THR A 26 -1.13 1.17 6.15
N ALA A 27 -1.43 2.26 6.84
CA ALA A 27 -2.59 2.33 7.72
C ALA A 27 -3.90 2.34 6.92
N PHE A 28 -4.96 1.77 7.51
CA PHE A 28 -6.31 2.03 7.07
C PHE A 28 -6.69 3.48 7.40
N ASP A 29 -6.81 4.31 6.36
CA ASP A 29 -7.09 5.74 6.41
C ASP A 29 -8.51 6.10 5.91
N GLY A 30 -9.31 5.09 5.52
CA GLY A 30 -10.68 5.25 5.06
C GLY A 30 -10.82 5.73 3.61
N ARG A 31 -9.74 5.79 2.83
CA ARG A 31 -9.77 6.31 1.43
C ARG A 31 -9.96 5.26 0.35
N SER A 32 -10.46 4.07 0.69
CA SER A 32 -10.67 2.97 -0.26
C SER A 32 -11.84 2.09 0.18
N ASP A 33 -12.27 1.18 -0.70
CA ASP A 33 -13.50 0.39 -0.54
C ASP A 33 -13.48 -0.55 0.67
N TYR A 34 -12.30 -0.84 1.24
CA TYR A 34 -12.20 -1.62 2.48
C TYR A 34 -12.92 -0.94 3.66
N ASP A 35 -13.12 0.38 3.63
CA ASP A 35 -13.67 1.13 4.76
C ASP A 35 -15.06 0.61 5.17
N GLY A 36 -15.96 0.41 4.21
CA GLY A 36 -17.30 -0.13 4.46
C GLY A 36 -17.30 -1.53 5.09
N PHE A 37 -16.36 -2.40 4.69
CA PHE A 37 -16.20 -3.72 5.30
C PHE A 37 -15.67 -3.60 6.73
N THR A 38 -14.67 -2.75 6.96
CA THR A 38 -14.11 -2.56 8.30
C THR A 38 -15.12 -1.95 9.28
N LEU A 39 -15.97 -1.03 8.83
CA LEU A 39 -17.07 -0.45 9.63
C LEU A 39 -18.14 -1.49 9.99
N ALA A 40 -18.37 -2.47 9.11
CA ALA A 40 -19.25 -3.61 9.37
C ALA A 40 -18.60 -4.71 10.25
N GLY A 41 -17.36 -4.51 10.73
CA GLY A 41 -16.62 -5.51 11.50
C GLY A 41 -16.07 -6.66 10.66
N ILE A 42 -16.08 -6.55 9.33
CA ILE A 42 -15.59 -7.59 8.42
C ILE A 42 -14.06 -7.48 8.30
N PRO A 43 -13.31 -8.56 8.56
CA PRO A 43 -11.86 -8.57 8.43
C PRO A 43 -11.44 -8.16 7.00
N SER A 44 -10.58 -7.16 6.92
CA SER A 44 -10.10 -6.60 5.65
C SER A 44 -8.58 -6.46 5.64
N GLY A 45 -7.98 -6.45 4.44
CA GLY A 45 -6.56 -6.29 4.18
C GLY A 45 -6.33 -6.12 2.68
N GLY A 46 -5.12 -5.71 2.27
CA GLY A 46 -4.84 -5.47 0.86
C GLY A 46 -3.39 -5.08 0.60
N LEU A 47 -3.09 -4.83 -0.68
CA LEU A 47 -1.80 -4.34 -1.14
C LEU A 47 -1.95 -2.94 -1.70
N PHE A 48 -0.95 -2.11 -1.46
CA PHE A 48 -0.87 -0.75 -2.00
C PHE A 48 0.54 -0.49 -2.49
N ALA A 49 0.68 -0.07 -3.75
CA ALA A 49 1.98 0.24 -4.36
C ALA A 49 2.32 1.75 -4.27
N GLY A 50 1.49 2.53 -3.57
CA GLY A 50 1.60 3.98 -3.53
C GLY A 50 0.63 4.69 -4.47
N ALA A 51 0.67 6.01 -4.41
CA ALA A 51 -0.12 6.92 -5.24
C ALA A 51 0.74 8.15 -5.60
N GLU A 52 0.28 9.36 -5.29
CA GLU A 52 0.96 10.63 -5.57
C GLU A 52 2.15 10.94 -4.64
N VAL A 53 2.25 10.26 -3.50
CA VAL A 53 3.32 10.49 -2.51
C VAL A 53 4.69 10.21 -3.15
N LYS A 54 5.69 11.04 -2.81
CA LYS A 54 7.05 10.88 -3.30
C LYS A 54 7.73 9.66 -2.69
N LYS A 55 8.41 8.89 -3.53
CA LYS A 55 9.30 7.80 -3.12
C LYS A 55 10.48 8.35 -2.32
N THR A 56 10.75 7.79 -1.14
CA THR A 56 11.94 8.17 -0.34
C THR A 56 13.22 7.51 -0.87
N ASP A 57 14.37 8.01 -0.44
CA ASP A 57 15.67 7.42 -0.78
C ASP A 57 15.80 5.97 -0.26
N GLU A 58 15.27 5.67 0.93
CA GLU A 58 15.25 4.31 1.47
C GLU A 58 14.36 3.39 0.63
N GLN A 59 13.19 3.87 0.22
CA GLN A 59 12.28 3.11 -0.63
C GLN A 59 12.87 2.84 -2.01
N ALA A 60 13.60 3.81 -2.59
CA ALA A 60 14.32 3.60 -3.84
C ALA A 60 15.44 2.54 -3.70
N LYS A 61 16.14 2.49 -2.56
CA LYS A 61 17.13 1.42 -2.28
C LYS A 61 16.48 0.04 -2.14
N LEU A 62 15.31 -0.04 -1.49
CA LEU A 62 14.60 -1.31 -1.26
C LEU A 62 13.90 -1.85 -2.51
N TRP A 63 13.31 -0.96 -3.32
CA TRP A 63 12.38 -1.35 -4.37
C TRP A 63 12.77 -0.85 -5.77
N GLY A 64 13.87 -0.11 -5.90
CA GLY A 64 14.29 0.54 -7.14
C GLY A 64 13.44 1.76 -7.53
N GLY A 65 13.69 2.27 -8.74
CA GLY A 65 13.08 3.50 -9.25
C GLY A 65 13.78 4.77 -8.76
N THR A 66 13.17 5.93 -9.01
CA THR A 66 13.75 7.25 -8.71
C THR A 66 13.17 7.81 -7.41
N ALA A 67 14.04 8.20 -6.47
CA ALA A 67 13.60 8.94 -5.29
C ALA A 67 13.09 10.34 -5.66
N ASN A 68 12.23 10.91 -4.83
CA ASN A 68 11.58 12.22 -5.02
C ASN A 68 10.59 12.31 -6.20
N GLU A 69 10.40 11.23 -6.97
CA GLU A 69 9.30 11.07 -7.91
C GLU A 69 8.06 10.45 -7.22
N PRO A 70 6.83 10.72 -7.71
CA PRO A 70 5.63 10.04 -7.23
C PRO A 70 5.77 8.51 -7.32
N LEU A 71 5.26 7.78 -6.32
CA LEU A 71 5.28 6.32 -6.28
C LEU A 71 4.63 5.70 -7.53
N ILE A 72 3.58 6.33 -8.05
CA ILE A 72 3.00 6.03 -9.36
C ILE A 72 3.02 7.31 -10.23
N PRO A 73 3.92 7.41 -11.23
CA PRO A 73 4.10 8.66 -11.99
C PRO A 73 2.86 9.17 -12.75
N THR A 74 1.95 8.29 -13.14
CA THR A 74 0.78 8.62 -13.97
C THR A 74 -0.45 9.09 -13.19
N ILE A 75 -0.56 8.86 -11.88
CA ILE A 75 -1.68 9.39 -11.07
C ILE A 75 -1.61 10.92 -10.94
N THR A 76 -0.41 11.48 -10.96
CA THR A 76 -0.18 12.93 -11.03
C THR A 76 -0.61 13.57 -12.36
N LYS A 77 -0.91 12.79 -13.41
CA LYS A 77 -1.40 13.30 -14.71
C LYS A 77 -2.93 13.26 -14.81
N ARG A 78 -3.64 13.76 -13.81
CA ARG A 78 -5.06 14.10 -13.96
C ARG A 78 -5.23 15.61 -13.90
N GLY A 79 -5.40 16.23 -15.07
CA GLY A 79 -5.84 17.62 -15.21
C GLY A 79 -4.80 18.57 -15.80
N THR A 80 -4.64 18.53 -17.12
CA THR A 80 -4.45 19.78 -17.89
C THR A 80 -5.49 19.70 -19.01
N PRO A 81 -6.38 20.70 -19.16
CA PRO A 81 -7.24 20.76 -20.33
C PRO A 81 -6.44 20.77 -21.64
#